data_AF-A0A382WRB6-F1
#
_entry.id   AF-A0A382WRB6-F1
#
_cell.length_a   1.000
_cell.length_b   1.000
_cell.length_c   1.000
_cell.angle_alpha   90.00
_cell.angle_beta   90.00
_cell.angle_gamma   90.00
#
_symmetry.space_group_name_H-M   'P 1'
#
loop_
_entity.id
_entity.type
_entity.pdbx_description
1 polymer ?
#
loop_
_entity_poly.entity_id
_entity_poly.type
_entity_poly.pdbx_seq_one_letter_code
_entity_poly.pdbx_strand_id
1 'polypeptide(L)' 'MDNLKENSLFIEMLKGKIHRATVTEADLNYIGSLTLDEDLMD' A
#
# COMPACT_ATOMS: atom_id res chain seq x y z
N MET A 1 25.08 -14.99 -24.47
CA MET A 1 23.71 -15.56 -24.33
C MET A 1 22.87 -14.44 -23.75
N ASP A 2 22.42 -13.47 -24.57
CA ASP A 2 21.98 -12.17 -24.03
C ASP A 2 20.76 -11.57 -24.75
N ASN A 3 19.83 -12.39 -25.27
CA ASN A 3 18.73 -11.86 -26.10
C ASN A 3 17.33 -12.40 -25.78
N LEU A 4 17.00 -12.55 -24.50
CA LEU A 4 15.61 -12.75 -24.07
C LEU A 4 15.32 -11.90 -22.83
N LYS A 5 15.54 -10.57 -22.91
CA LYS A 5 14.79 -9.67 -22.03
C LYS A 5 13.42 -9.49 -22.67
N GLU A 6 12.57 -10.45 -22.36
CA GLU A 6 11.13 -10.44 -22.56
C GLU A 6 10.61 -9.03 -22.25
N ASN A 7 9.91 -8.41 -23.21
CA ASN A 7 9.25 -7.12 -23.01
C ASN A 7 8.13 -7.33 -21.98
N SER A 8 8.48 -7.30 -20.70
CA SER A 8 7.52 -7.42 -19.60
C SER A 8 6.65 -6.17 -19.59
N LEU A 9 5.38 -6.32 -19.93
CA LEU A 9 4.38 -5.27 -19.86
C LEU A 9 3.95 -5.11 -18.40
N PHE A 10 4.54 -4.15 -17.68
CA PHE A 10 4.11 -3.81 -16.33
C PHE A 10 2.90 -2.89 -16.41
N ILE A 11 1.80 -3.29 -15.77
CA ILE A 11 0.62 -2.45 -15.58
C ILE A 11 0.48 -2.13 -14.09
N GLU A 12 0.20 -0.87 -13.75
CA GLU A 12 -0.08 -0.47 -12.38
C GLU A 12 -1.54 -0.80 -12.05
N MET A 13 -1.73 -1.58 -10.99
CA MET A 13 -3.05 -2.01 -10.52
C MET A 13 -3.20 -1.64 -9.05
N LEU A 14 -4.41 -1.24 -8.65
CA LEU A 14 -4.75 -1.07 -7.23
C LEU A 14 -4.76 -2.45 -6.55
N LYS A 15 -3.81 -2.70 -5.64
CA LYS A 15 -3.76 -3.95 -4.87
C LYS A 15 -4.98 -4.11 -3.96
N GLY A 16 -5.40 -3.03 -3.30
CA GLY A 16 -6.52 -3.03 -2.37
C GLY A 16 -6.72 -1.64 -1.75
N LYS A 17 -7.88 -1.40 -1.14
CA LYS A 17 -8.17 -0.18 -0.38
C LYS A 17 -9.03 -0.50 0.84
N ILE A 18 -8.84 0.30 1.89
CA ILE A 18 -9.78 0.34 3.02
C ILE A 18 -10.79 1.43 2.72
N HIS A 19 -12.02 1.05 2.39
CA HIS A 19 -13.03 2.01 2.01
C HIS A 19 -13.74 2.57 3.23
N ARG A 20 -13.70 3.90 3.41
CA ARG A 20 -14.41 4.63 4.48
C ARG A 20 -13.97 4.24 5.91
N ALA A 21 -12.67 4.01 6.09
CA ALA A 21 -12.10 3.89 7.44
C ALA A 21 -12.38 5.16 8.26
N THR A 22 -12.58 4.99 9.56
CA THR A 22 -12.70 6.11 10.50
C THR A 22 -11.35 6.36 11.13
N VAL A 23 -10.91 7.62 11.17
CA VAL A 23 -9.70 8.01 11.88
C VAL A 23 -9.95 7.89 13.38
N THR A 24 -9.15 7.08 14.06
CA THR A 24 -9.27 6.84 15.51
C THR A 24 -8.38 7.76 16.34
N GLU A 25 -7.24 8.19 15.79
CA GLU A 25 -6.26 9.05 16.45
C GLU A 25 -5.56 9.97 15.44
N ALA A 26 -5.19 11.18 15.90
CA ALA A 26 -4.40 12.13 15.13
C ALA A 26 -3.53 12.99 16.07
N ASP A 27 -2.20 12.86 15.95
CA ASP A 27 -1.23 13.66 16.71
C ASP A 27 -0.21 14.31 15.76
N LEU A 28 -0.06 15.63 15.87
CA LEU A 28 0.87 16.43 15.07
C LEU A 28 2.34 16.12 15.39
N ASN A 29 2.62 15.63 16.59
CA ASN A 29 3.97 15.32 17.04
C ASN A 29 4.32 13.83 16.88
N TYR A 30 3.40 13.02 16.36
CA TYR A 30 3.69 11.62 16.08
C TYR A 30 4.68 11.52 14.91
N ILE A 31 5.87 11.01 15.19
CA ILE A 31 6.96 10.88 14.21
C ILE A 31 6.83 9.51 13.54
N GLY A 32 6.54 9.48 12.23
CA GLY A 32 6.54 8.24 11.46
C GLY A 32 5.44 8.17 10.40
N SER A 33 5.02 6.95 10.08
CA SER A 33 3.87 6.65 9.22
C SER A 33 2.56 6.62 10.03
N LEU A 34 1.44 6.32 9.38
CA LEU A 34 0.20 6.00 10.11
C LEU A 34 0.24 4.57 10.64
N THR A 35 -0.43 4.33 11.77
CA THR A 35 -0.67 2.99 12.31
C THR A 35 -1.99 2.45 11.73
N LEU A 36 -2.02 1.16 11.43
CA LEU A 36 -3.22 0.46 10.97
C LEU A 36 -3.38 -0.84 11.76
N ASP A 37 -4.63 -1.19 12.06
CA ASP A 37 -4.99 -2.48 12.66
C ASP A 37 -4.64 -3.62 11.70
N GLU A 38 -4.04 -4.69 12.22
CA GLU A 38 -3.64 -5.86 11.43
C GLU A 38 -4.88 -6.58 10.86
N ASP A 39 -6.00 -6.56 11.57
CA ASP A 39 -7.27 -7.15 11.12
C ASP A 39 -7.84 -6.48 9.84
N LEU A 40 -7.34 -5.29 9.48
CA LEU A 40 -7.71 -4.58 8.24
C LEU A 40 -6.83 -4.96 7.04
N MET A 41 -5.79 -5.77 7.25
CA MET A 41 -4.84 -6.20 6.22
C MET A 41 -5.09 -7.62 5.69
N ASP A 42 -5.89 -8.42 6.41
CA ASP A 42 -6.36 -9.75 5.99
C ASP A 42 -7.54 -9.67 5.00
#